data_AF-Q74MM4-F1
#
_entry.id   AF-Q74MM4-F1
#
_cell.length_a   1.000
_cell.length_b   1.000
_cell.length_c   1.000
_cell.angle_alpha   90.00
_cell.angle_beta   90.00
_cell.angle_gamma   90.00
#
_symmetry.space_group_name_H-M   'P 1'
#
loop_
_entity.id
_entity.type
_entity.pdbx_description
1 polymer ?
#
loop_
_entity_poly.entity_id
_entity_poly.type
_entity_poly.pdbx_seq_one_letter_code
_entity_poly.pdbx_strand_id
1 'polypeptide(L)'
;MDYNIFINIVLSSFVVALASSLVTVSIKSFLKKVNMLEHLSGFVLASLIMSIPELLLIVFGNNIFNYKTPLYIITTSALFGVVFSMLIYYIKGKKEVSLKHIEGYLDLIVFALFLPFLAVVDGIITELDGLLLVLAYFLILLATLYESRGKKIDFSTFYNEISPILLGMVTMSLVINIVLYYVIRTNLSPNLVGLLLGLVSVVPQLVSALVSDKHTLEESVGSTITLLTLALGIIPLLYGEIKLKPTELSLIYLSIITSYMLLVAGKLGKIDKEEIIIMLIALFTYLVHAV
;
A
#
# COMPACT_ATOMS: atom_id res chain seq x y z
N MET A 1 -1.93 23.87 17.94
CA MET A 1 -1.06 23.57 16.78
C MET A 1 -0.99 24.83 15.94
N ASP A 2 0.19 25.34 15.63
CA ASP A 2 0.31 26.53 14.78
C ASP A 2 -0.36 26.27 13.44
N TYR A 3 -1.28 27.17 13.05
CA TYR A 3 -2.05 27.08 11.80
C TYR A 3 -1.14 26.90 10.58
N ASN A 4 0.05 27.52 10.61
CA ASN A 4 1.09 27.39 9.59
C ASN A 4 1.64 25.96 9.47
N ILE A 5 1.81 25.24 10.59
CA ILE A 5 2.29 23.85 10.57
C ILE A 5 1.23 22.95 9.95
N PHE A 6 -0.03 23.15 10.31
CA PHE A 6 -1.15 22.38 9.75
C PHE A 6 -1.26 22.57 8.23
N ILE A 7 -1.25 23.83 7.76
CA ILE A 7 -1.29 24.13 6.32
C ILE A 7 -0.11 23.49 5.59
N ASN A 8 1.10 23.58 6.15
CA ASN A 8 2.29 23.02 5.50
C ASN A 8 2.23 21.50 5.40
N ILE A 9 1.71 20.81 6.42
CA ILE A 9 1.49 19.35 6.36
C ILE A 9 0.47 19.02 5.27
N VAL A 10 -0.66 19.73 5.22
CA VAL A 10 -1.72 19.50 4.21
C VAL A 10 -1.21 19.75 2.79
N LEU A 11 -0.54 20.88 2.54
CA LEU A 11 0.02 21.21 1.23
C LEU A 11 1.11 20.22 0.81
N SER A 12 2.00 19.85 1.72
CA SER A 12 3.05 18.87 1.43
C SER A 12 2.45 17.50 1.11
N SER A 13 1.43 17.07 1.88
CA SER A 13 0.68 15.84 1.61
C SER A 13 0.03 15.85 0.23
N PHE A 14 -0.53 16.99 -0.17
CA PHE A 14 -1.11 17.18 -1.50
C PHE A 14 -0.05 17.10 -2.61
N VAL A 15 1.13 17.68 -2.41
CA VAL A 15 2.25 17.57 -3.37
C VAL A 15 2.76 16.12 -3.48
N VAL A 16 2.85 15.39 -2.37
CA VAL A 16 3.17 13.93 -2.39
C VAL A 16 2.14 13.18 -3.20
N ALA A 17 0.85 13.49 -3.02
CA ALA A 17 -0.22 12.86 -3.77
C ALA A 17 -0.09 13.08 -5.29
N LEU A 18 0.18 14.32 -5.71
CA LEU A 18 0.41 14.67 -7.12
C LEU A 18 1.66 14.00 -7.70
N ALA A 19 2.76 14.01 -6.95
CA ALA A 19 4.02 13.40 -7.39
C ALA A 19 3.90 11.87 -7.50
N SER A 20 3.20 11.21 -6.58
CA SER A 20 2.90 9.78 -6.67
C SER A 20 2.01 9.45 -7.86
N SER A 21 1.00 10.27 -8.14
CA SER A 21 0.17 10.12 -9.34
C SER A 21 1.00 10.25 -10.61
N LEU A 22 1.95 11.20 -10.67
CA LEU A 22 2.86 11.36 -11.80
C LEU A 22 3.70 10.10 -12.02
N VAL A 23 4.34 9.58 -10.96
CA VAL A 23 5.16 8.35 -11.03
C VAL A 23 4.31 7.16 -11.50
N THR A 24 3.12 6.98 -10.93
CA THR A 24 2.21 5.91 -11.29
C THR A 24 1.81 5.97 -12.78
N VAL A 25 1.44 7.16 -13.26
CA VAL A 25 1.05 7.36 -14.67
C VAL A 25 2.25 7.12 -15.61
N SER A 26 3.42 7.66 -15.30
CA SER A 26 4.63 7.46 -16.10
C SER A 26 5.03 5.99 -16.18
N ILE A 27 4.95 5.24 -15.08
CA ILE A 27 5.31 3.83 -15.14
C ILE A 27 4.23 3.01 -15.84
N LYS A 28 2.94 3.31 -15.66
CA LYS A 28 1.88 2.70 -16.48
C LYS A 28 2.10 2.98 -17.97
N SER A 29 2.45 4.22 -18.35
CA SER A 29 2.80 4.58 -19.73
C SER A 29 3.96 3.73 -20.25
N PHE A 30 5.04 3.62 -19.46
CA PHE A 30 6.21 2.81 -19.79
C PHE A 30 5.85 1.32 -19.96
N LEU A 31 5.16 0.72 -19.00
CA LEU A 31 4.75 -0.69 -19.04
C LEU A 31 3.83 -0.99 -20.22
N LYS A 32 2.98 -0.04 -20.63
CA LYS A 32 2.15 -0.17 -21.83
C LYS A 32 3.01 -0.24 -23.09
N LYS A 33 4.01 0.63 -23.21
CA LYS A 33 4.93 0.69 -24.36
C LYS A 33 5.79 -0.56 -24.49
N VAL A 34 6.15 -1.18 -23.36
CA VAL A 34 6.94 -2.41 -23.32
C VAL A 34 6.06 -3.67 -23.45
N ASN A 35 4.75 -3.53 -23.73
CA ASN A 35 3.78 -4.64 -23.78
C ASN A 35 3.72 -5.49 -22.49
N MET A 36 4.08 -4.91 -21.35
CA MET A 36 3.96 -5.56 -20.04
C MET A 36 2.61 -5.29 -19.38
N LEU A 37 1.89 -4.24 -19.77
CA LEU A 37 0.65 -3.84 -19.10
C LEU A 37 -0.55 -4.77 -19.35
N GLU A 38 -0.57 -5.52 -20.47
CA GLU A 38 -1.63 -6.49 -20.79
C GLU A 38 -1.45 -7.86 -20.10
N HIS A 39 -0.28 -8.13 -19.54
CA HIS A 39 0.00 -9.36 -18.80
C HIS A 39 0.37 -9.00 -17.37
N LEU A 40 -0.50 -9.35 -16.41
CA LEU A 40 -0.26 -9.78 -15.02
C LEU A 40 0.89 -9.18 -14.17
N SER A 41 2.07 -8.94 -14.74
CA SER A 41 3.06 -7.96 -14.27
C SER A 41 2.46 -6.59 -13.95
N GLY A 42 1.31 -6.23 -14.53
CA GLY A 42 0.53 -5.05 -14.14
C GLY A 42 0.03 -5.09 -12.69
N PHE A 43 -0.36 -6.25 -12.13
CA PHE A 43 -0.87 -6.32 -10.76
C PHE A 43 0.25 -6.09 -9.74
N VAL A 44 1.28 -6.93 -9.71
CA VAL A 44 2.33 -6.83 -8.67
C VAL A 44 3.24 -5.63 -8.90
N LEU A 45 3.64 -5.37 -10.15
CA LEU A 45 4.54 -4.27 -10.44
C LEU A 45 3.81 -2.93 -10.28
N ALA A 46 2.60 -2.75 -10.82
CA ALA A 46 1.87 -1.49 -10.60
C ALA A 46 1.49 -1.31 -9.14
N SER A 47 1.22 -2.39 -8.40
CA SER A 47 1.03 -2.32 -6.96
C SER A 47 2.28 -1.88 -6.20
N LEU A 48 3.44 -2.47 -6.50
CA LEU A 48 4.73 -2.04 -5.93
C LEU A 48 4.97 -0.56 -6.17
N ILE A 49 4.68 -0.11 -7.38
CA ILE A 49 4.82 1.28 -7.81
C ILE A 49 3.87 2.20 -7.05
N MET A 50 2.61 1.78 -6.91
CA MET A 50 1.62 2.52 -6.14
C MET A 50 1.97 2.60 -4.66
N SER A 51 2.68 1.61 -4.12
CA SER A 51 3.18 1.60 -2.75
C SER A 51 4.51 2.34 -2.55
N ILE A 52 5.11 2.95 -3.59
CA ILE A 52 6.36 3.72 -3.45
C ILE A 52 6.26 4.83 -2.39
N PRO A 53 5.19 5.65 -2.32
CA PRO A 53 5.06 6.68 -1.29
C PRO A 53 5.12 6.11 0.12
N GLU A 54 4.42 5.01 0.37
CA GLU A 54 4.40 4.28 1.64
C GLU A 54 5.80 3.76 1.97
N LEU A 55 6.47 3.11 1.02
CA LEU A 55 7.81 2.56 1.20
C LEU A 55 8.83 3.67 1.51
N LEU A 56 8.74 4.82 0.83
CA LEU A 56 9.58 5.98 1.13
C LEU A 56 9.27 6.54 2.53
N LEU A 57 8.01 6.67 2.91
CA LEU A 57 7.61 7.10 4.25
C LEU A 57 8.11 6.16 5.34
N ILE A 58 8.12 4.85 5.09
CA ILE A 58 8.64 3.83 6.01
C ILE A 58 10.15 3.97 6.15
N VAL A 59 10.88 4.11 5.04
CA VAL A 59 12.35 4.25 5.04
C VAL A 59 12.79 5.58 5.65
N PHE A 60 12.14 6.70 5.32
CA PHE A 60 12.50 8.02 5.86
C PHE A 60 11.97 8.24 7.28
N GLY A 61 10.77 7.73 7.58
CA GLY A 61 10.18 7.76 8.92
C GLY A 61 10.97 6.93 9.93
N ASN A 62 11.82 6.02 9.45
CA ASN A 62 12.69 5.19 10.29
C ASN A 62 13.57 6.00 11.23
N ASN A 63 14.17 7.06 10.70
CA ASN A 63 15.17 7.83 11.42
C ASN A 63 14.60 8.66 12.59
N ILE A 64 13.28 8.66 12.80
CA ILE A 64 12.61 9.67 13.61
C ILE A 64 11.80 9.09 14.76
N PHE A 65 11.07 7.98 14.55
CA PHE A 65 10.05 7.53 15.51
C PHE A 65 10.09 6.03 15.86
N ASN A 66 11.21 5.34 15.61
CA ASN A 66 11.37 3.89 15.79
C ASN A 66 10.37 3.09 14.91
N TYR A 67 10.24 1.77 15.12
CA TYR A 67 9.39 0.87 14.32
C TYR A 67 7.89 1.21 14.31
N LYS A 68 7.40 1.99 15.29
CA LYS A 68 5.97 2.27 15.47
C LYS A 68 5.38 3.06 14.32
N THR A 69 6.02 4.17 13.92
CA THR A 69 5.50 5.01 12.83
C THR A 69 5.41 4.22 11.51
N PRO A 70 6.45 3.48 11.08
CA PRO A 70 6.35 2.55 9.96
C PRO A 70 5.21 1.54 10.07
N LEU A 71 5.03 0.90 11.23
CA LEU A 71 3.97 -0.10 11.41
C LEU A 71 2.57 0.50 11.25
N TYR A 72 2.35 1.69 11.82
CA TYR A 72 1.08 2.40 11.68
C TYR A 72 0.86 2.92 10.26
N ILE A 73 1.91 3.31 9.52
CA ILE A 73 1.80 3.64 8.09
C ILE A 73 1.32 2.40 7.31
N ILE A 74 1.99 1.25 7.48
CA ILE A 74 1.67 0.00 6.77
C ILE A 74 0.21 -0.41 7.00
N THR A 75 -0.18 -0.54 8.27
CA THR A 75 -1.50 -1.07 8.65
C THR A 75 -2.62 -0.11 8.26
N THR A 76 -2.40 1.20 8.42
CA THR A 76 -3.36 2.23 7.99
C THR A 76 -3.48 2.24 6.47
N SER A 77 -2.37 2.25 5.73
CA SER A 77 -2.43 2.29 4.27
C SER A 77 -3.10 1.05 3.68
N ALA A 78 -2.79 -0.13 4.21
CA ALA A 78 -3.45 -1.38 3.85
C ALA A 78 -4.97 -1.34 4.10
N LEU A 79 -5.38 -0.92 5.31
CA LEU A 79 -6.80 -0.83 5.69
C LEU A 79 -7.55 0.19 4.84
N PHE A 80 -7.07 1.42 4.82
CA PHE A 80 -7.74 2.54 4.17
C PHE A 80 -7.75 2.36 2.65
N GLY A 81 -6.65 1.89 2.05
CA GLY A 81 -6.57 1.63 0.62
C GLY A 81 -7.61 0.62 0.17
N VAL A 82 -7.84 -0.44 0.95
CA VAL A 82 -8.82 -1.49 0.65
C VAL A 82 -10.26 -0.99 0.83
N VAL A 83 -10.57 -0.43 2.01
CA VAL A 83 -11.95 -0.03 2.35
C VAL A 83 -12.44 1.11 1.45
N PHE A 84 -11.61 2.14 1.23
CA PHE A 84 -12.02 3.26 0.39
C PHE A 84 -12.06 2.91 -1.09
N SER A 85 -11.19 2.02 -1.59
CA SER A 85 -11.31 1.54 -2.96
C SER A 85 -12.61 0.77 -3.19
N MET A 86 -13.04 -0.06 -2.24
CA MET A 86 -14.36 -0.71 -2.31
C MET A 86 -15.51 0.30 -2.30
N LEU A 87 -15.45 1.30 -1.42
CA LEU A 87 -16.45 2.36 -1.35
C LEU A 87 -16.57 3.12 -2.67
N ILE A 88 -15.43 3.53 -3.26
CA ILE A 88 -15.39 4.22 -4.55
C ILE A 88 -15.99 3.34 -5.65
N TYR A 89 -15.64 2.06 -5.68
CA TYR A 89 -16.13 1.10 -6.67
C TYR A 89 -17.66 0.95 -6.58
N TYR A 90 -18.18 0.84 -5.35
CA TYR A 90 -19.62 0.76 -5.08
C TYR A 90 -20.36 2.05 -5.48
N ILE A 91 -19.83 3.23 -5.13
CA ILE A 91 -20.44 4.53 -5.49
C ILE A 91 -20.50 4.71 -7.02
N LYS A 92 -19.50 4.21 -7.75
CA LYS A 92 -19.50 4.21 -9.23
C LYS A 92 -20.53 3.25 -9.85
N GLY A 93 -21.33 2.54 -9.05
CA GLY A 93 -22.36 1.62 -9.53
C GLY A 93 -21.81 0.30 -10.10
N LYS A 94 -20.51 0.03 -9.94
CA LYS A 94 -19.88 -1.21 -10.37
C LYS A 94 -20.06 -2.24 -9.27
N LYS A 95 -21.21 -2.92 -9.30
CA LYS A 95 -21.52 -3.99 -8.33
C LYS A 95 -20.82 -5.30 -8.65
N GLU A 96 -20.41 -5.49 -9.91
CA GLU A 96 -19.65 -6.66 -10.33
C GLU A 96 -18.16 -6.38 -10.29
N VAL A 97 -17.45 -7.13 -9.45
CA VAL A 97 -15.99 -7.13 -9.40
C VAL A 97 -15.49 -8.33 -10.20
N SER A 98 -14.60 -8.09 -11.14
CA SER A 98 -13.91 -9.16 -11.84
C SER A 98 -12.45 -9.18 -11.39
N LEU A 99 -12.06 -10.24 -10.66
CA LEU A 99 -10.66 -10.56 -10.34
C LEU A 99 -10.02 -11.49 -11.37
N LYS A 100 -10.56 -11.56 -12.59
CA LYS A 100 -10.09 -12.49 -13.64
C LYS A 100 -8.59 -12.40 -13.92
N HIS A 101 -7.97 -11.23 -13.72
CA HIS A 101 -6.53 -11.09 -13.96
C HIS A 101 -5.66 -11.71 -12.87
N ILE A 102 -6.20 -11.97 -11.67
CA ILE A 102 -5.45 -12.55 -10.54
C ILE A 102 -5.92 -13.96 -10.15
N GLU A 103 -6.91 -14.50 -10.85
CA GLU A 103 -7.51 -15.82 -10.56
C GLU A 103 -6.47 -16.95 -10.57
N GLY A 104 -5.52 -16.93 -11.50
CA GLY A 104 -4.42 -17.91 -11.57
C GLY A 104 -3.41 -17.84 -10.42
N TYR A 105 -3.42 -16.77 -9.64
CA TYR A 105 -2.50 -16.52 -8.52
C TYR A 105 -3.22 -16.44 -7.18
N LEU A 106 -4.52 -16.69 -7.15
CA LEU A 106 -5.35 -16.44 -5.98
C LEU A 106 -4.86 -17.25 -4.79
N ASP A 107 -4.46 -18.51 -4.99
CA ASP A 107 -3.89 -19.36 -3.93
C ASP A 107 -2.58 -18.79 -3.36
N LEU A 108 -1.72 -18.28 -4.24
CA LEU A 108 -0.45 -17.65 -3.86
C LEU A 108 -0.68 -16.32 -3.11
N ILE A 109 -1.67 -15.54 -3.56
CA ILE A 109 -2.08 -14.28 -2.93
C ILE A 109 -2.68 -14.54 -1.54
N VAL A 110 -3.54 -15.55 -1.41
CA VAL A 110 -4.12 -15.94 -0.12
C VAL A 110 -3.03 -16.42 0.82
N PHE A 111 -2.09 -17.24 0.34
CA PHE A 111 -0.93 -17.66 1.12
C PHE A 111 -0.10 -16.46 1.60
N ALA A 112 0.15 -15.49 0.72
CA ALA A 112 0.91 -14.27 1.05
C ALA A 112 0.22 -13.37 2.07
N LEU A 113 -1.12 -13.31 2.08
CA LEU A 113 -1.87 -12.58 3.10
C LEU A 113 -1.96 -13.36 4.42
N PHE A 114 -1.82 -14.68 4.38
CA PHE A 114 -1.80 -15.52 5.58
C PHE A 114 -0.44 -15.51 6.28
N LEU A 115 0.68 -15.34 5.55
CA LEU A 115 2.01 -15.32 6.15
C LEU A 115 2.18 -14.25 7.25
N PRO A 116 1.73 -12.99 7.05
CA PRO A 116 1.76 -11.96 8.08
C PRO A 116 0.98 -12.35 9.34
N PHE A 117 -0.09 -13.14 9.21
CA PHE A 117 -0.86 -13.63 10.36
C PHE A 117 0.00 -14.57 11.22
N LEU A 118 0.72 -15.49 10.58
CA LEU A 118 1.63 -16.41 11.28
C LEU A 118 2.80 -15.66 11.92
N ALA A 119 3.36 -14.67 11.21
CA ALA A 119 4.51 -13.88 11.63
C ALA A 119 4.25 -13.01 12.89
N VAL A 120 2.98 -12.79 13.26
CA VAL A 120 2.62 -11.95 14.41
C VAL A 120 1.86 -12.71 15.50
N VAL A 121 1.65 -14.02 15.33
CA VAL A 121 0.71 -14.79 16.17
C VAL A 121 1.10 -14.83 17.64
N ASP A 122 2.39 -14.83 17.93
CA ASP A 122 2.98 -14.86 19.27
C ASP A 122 3.23 -13.44 19.84
N GLY A 123 2.88 -12.39 19.08
CA GLY A 123 3.09 -11.00 19.46
C GLY A 123 4.50 -10.48 19.23
N ILE A 124 5.37 -11.25 18.55
CA ILE A 124 6.75 -10.88 18.29
C ILE A 124 7.03 -11.05 16.80
N ILE A 125 7.62 -10.03 16.15
CA ILE A 125 8.11 -10.17 14.78
C ILE A 125 9.64 -10.25 14.85
N THR A 126 10.19 -11.41 14.48
CA THR A 126 11.64 -11.62 14.43
C THR A 126 12.22 -11.24 13.07
N GLU A 127 13.55 -11.13 13.00
CA GLU A 127 14.27 -10.94 11.72
C GLU A 127 13.99 -12.09 10.74
N LEU A 128 13.81 -13.32 11.25
CA LEU A 128 13.47 -14.49 10.45
C LEU A 128 12.08 -14.34 9.81
N ASP A 129 11.09 -13.93 10.60
CA ASP A 129 9.73 -13.67 10.09
C ASP A 129 9.75 -12.58 9.02
N GLY A 130 10.54 -11.54 9.25
CA GLY A 130 10.78 -10.48 8.27
C GLY A 130 11.35 -11.00 6.96
N LEU A 131 12.39 -11.82 7.03
CA LEU A 131 12.99 -12.44 5.86
C LEU A 131 11.99 -13.33 5.11
N LEU A 132 11.20 -14.13 5.81
CA LEU A 132 10.18 -15.00 5.21
C LEU A 132 9.10 -14.19 4.48
N LEU A 133 8.65 -13.07 5.06
CA LEU A 133 7.69 -12.16 4.42
C LEU A 133 8.25 -11.53 3.14
N VAL A 134 9.49 -11.05 3.18
CA VAL A 134 10.16 -10.48 2.00
C VAL A 134 10.34 -11.54 0.91
N LEU A 135 10.77 -12.75 1.27
CA LEU A 135 10.92 -13.86 0.32
C LEU A 135 9.59 -14.26 -0.31
N ALA A 136 8.51 -14.34 0.48
CA ALA A 136 7.18 -14.63 -0.04
C ALA A 136 6.73 -13.58 -1.06
N TYR A 137 6.99 -12.30 -0.80
CA TYR A 137 6.72 -11.23 -1.76
C TYR A 137 7.49 -11.42 -3.08
N PHE A 138 8.79 -11.70 -3.00
CA PHE A 138 9.60 -11.93 -4.20
C PHE A 138 9.20 -13.19 -4.96
N LEU A 139 8.73 -14.24 -4.28
CA LEU A 139 8.18 -15.43 -4.95
C LEU A 139 6.91 -15.09 -5.75
N ILE A 140 6.02 -14.24 -5.23
CA ILE A 140 4.85 -13.74 -5.98
C ILE A 140 5.30 -12.92 -7.18
N LEU A 141 6.25 -12.01 -7.00
CA LEU A 141 6.79 -11.21 -8.08
C LEU A 141 7.43 -12.09 -9.17
N LEU A 142 8.19 -13.11 -8.79
CA LEU A 142 8.79 -14.04 -9.74
C LEU A 142 7.75 -14.90 -10.45
N ALA A 143 6.75 -15.42 -9.74
CA ALA A 143 5.66 -16.20 -10.34
C ALA A 143 4.91 -15.36 -11.39
N THR A 144 4.54 -14.13 -11.03
CA THR A 144 3.84 -13.20 -11.94
C THR A 144 4.69 -12.76 -13.13
N LEU A 145 6.01 -12.62 -12.95
CA LEU A 145 6.94 -12.35 -14.05
C LEU A 145 7.20 -13.57 -14.94
N TYR A 146 7.18 -14.79 -14.40
CA TYR A 146 7.46 -16.00 -15.16
C TYR A 146 6.37 -16.29 -16.21
N GLU A 147 5.10 -16.08 -15.89
CA GLU A 147 4.01 -16.21 -16.87
C GLU A 147 4.05 -15.14 -17.97
N SER A 148 4.78 -14.03 -17.75
CA SER A 148 4.95 -12.97 -18.77
C SER A 148 6.04 -13.29 -19.82
N ARG A 149 6.69 -14.45 -19.76
CA ARG A 149 7.79 -14.82 -20.67
C ARG A 149 7.31 -15.07 -22.10
N GLY A 150 7.75 -14.23 -23.03
CA GLY A 150 7.58 -14.47 -24.47
C GLY A 150 7.96 -13.34 -25.43
N LYS A 151 8.31 -12.13 -24.96
CA LYS A 151 8.56 -10.99 -25.87
C LYS A 151 9.85 -10.23 -25.53
N LYS A 152 10.53 -9.76 -26.58
CA LYS A 152 11.70 -8.88 -26.49
C LYS A 152 11.26 -7.52 -25.94
N ILE A 153 11.91 -7.08 -24.87
CA ILE A 153 11.73 -5.76 -24.27
C ILE A 153 12.53 -4.75 -25.11
N ASP A 154 11.86 -3.73 -25.64
CA ASP A 154 12.52 -2.62 -26.30
C ASP A 154 12.78 -1.49 -25.29
N PHE A 155 14.03 -1.41 -24.82
CA PHE A 155 14.46 -0.40 -23.85
C PHE A 155 14.70 0.99 -24.47
N SER A 156 14.61 1.16 -25.79
CA SER A 156 14.87 2.44 -26.45
C SER A 156 13.92 3.56 -26.01
N THR A 157 12.73 3.21 -25.52
CA THR A 157 11.72 4.16 -24.98
C THR A 157 11.89 4.49 -23.50
N PHE A 158 12.80 3.81 -22.78
CA PHE A 158 12.98 3.93 -21.33
C PHE A 158 13.48 5.32 -20.92
N TYR A 159 14.37 5.92 -21.70
CA TYR A 159 15.02 7.20 -21.36
C TYR A 159 14.04 8.37 -21.22
N ASN A 160 13.00 8.43 -22.06
CA ASN A 160 12.03 9.53 -22.03
C ASN A 160 11.03 9.41 -20.86
N GLU A 161 10.82 8.19 -20.36
CA GLU A 161 9.88 7.92 -19.25
C GLU A 161 10.57 7.90 -17.88
N ILE A 162 11.90 7.70 -17.83
CA ILE A 162 12.69 7.79 -16.58
C ILE A 162 12.61 9.18 -15.95
N SER A 163 12.70 10.24 -16.75
CA SER A 163 12.77 11.62 -16.26
C SER A 163 11.58 11.98 -15.35
N PRO A 164 10.31 11.80 -15.76
CA PRO A 164 9.18 12.07 -14.87
C PRO A 164 9.10 11.13 -13.66
N ILE A 165 9.56 9.87 -13.79
CA ILE A 165 9.65 8.94 -12.67
C ILE A 165 10.64 9.45 -11.62
N LEU A 166 11.87 9.77 -12.03
CA LEU A 166 12.90 10.31 -11.15
C LEU A 166 12.48 11.63 -10.54
N LEU A 167 11.91 12.54 -11.33
CA LEU A 167 11.39 13.82 -10.84
C LEU A 167 10.33 13.60 -9.76
N GLY A 168 9.37 12.69 -10.00
CA GLY A 168 8.33 12.36 -9.04
C GLY A 168 8.90 11.72 -7.77
N MET A 169 9.84 10.78 -7.88
CA MET A 169 10.51 10.14 -6.73
C MET A 169 11.32 11.13 -5.90
N VAL A 170 12.10 12.01 -6.53
CA VAL A 170 12.87 13.05 -5.85
C VAL A 170 11.94 14.04 -5.17
N THR A 171 10.87 14.47 -5.85
CA THR A 171 9.88 15.39 -5.28
C THR A 171 9.20 14.76 -4.06
N MET A 172 8.73 13.51 -4.17
CA MET A 172 8.16 12.78 -3.03
C MET A 172 9.15 12.70 -1.87
N SER A 173 10.41 12.34 -2.13
CA SER A 173 11.43 12.22 -1.09
C SER A 173 11.69 13.54 -0.38
N LEU A 174 11.81 14.65 -1.11
CA LEU A 174 12.01 15.98 -0.53
C LEU A 174 10.81 16.42 0.30
N VAL A 175 9.60 16.21 -0.22
CA VAL A 175 8.37 16.65 0.45
C VAL A 175 8.07 15.77 1.67
N ILE A 176 8.33 14.46 1.61
CA ILE A 176 8.24 13.56 2.78
C ILE A 176 9.16 14.06 3.90
N ASN A 177 10.40 14.45 3.59
CA ASN A 177 11.30 15.01 4.60
C ASN A 177 10.75 16.31 5.22
N ILE A 178 10.09 17.16 4.44
CA ILE A 178 9.42 18.37 4.94
C ILE A 178 8.23 18.01 5.84
N VAL A 179 7.39 17.06 5.44
CA VAL A 179 6.26 16.58 6.27
C VAL A 179 6.80 16.06 7.59
N LEU A 180 7.80 15.19 7.56
CA LEU A 180 8.43 14.61 8.75
C LEU A 180 9.03 15.68 9.66
N TYR A 181 9.69 16.70 9.10
CA TYR A 181 10.22 17.84 9.86
C TYR A 181 9.12 18.60 10.62
N TYR A 182 8.00 18.90 9.97
CA TYR A 182 6.88 19.57 10.62
C TYR A 182 6.20 18.68 11.64
N VAL A 183 6.07 17.40 11.35
CA VAL A 183 5.50 16.39 12.23
C VAL A 183 6.33 16.23 13.51
N ILE A 184 7.67 16.22 13.45
CA ILE A 184 8.52 16.23 14.66
C ILE A 184 8.24 17.45 15.55
N ARG A 185 7.95 18.60 14.93
CA ARG A 185 7.63 19.84 15.65
C ARG A 185 6.22 19.85 16.23
N THR A 186 5.37 18.92 15.81
CA THR A 186 4.10 18.67 16.47
C THR A 186 4.34 17.71 17.62
N ASN A 187 3.89 18.04 18.83
CA ASN A 187 3.94 17.13 20.00
C ASN A 187 2.94 15.96 19.86
N LEU A 188 2.78 15.41 18.65
CA LEU A 188 1.90 14.29 18.37
C LEU A 188 2.60 12.97 18.69
N SER A 189 1.82 11.97 19.08
CA SER A 189 2.36 10.63 19.34
C SER A 189 2.82 9.96 18.02
N PRO A 190 3.87 9.11 18.06
CA PRO A 190 4.33 8.35 16.89
C PRO A 190 3.23 7.56 16.17
N ASN A 191 2.25 7.07 16.94
CA ASN A 191 1.10 6.31 16.45
C ASN A 191 0.18 7.20 15.60
N LEU A 192 -0.18 8.37 16.13
CA LEU A 192 -1.02 9.34 15.41
C LEU A 192 -0.31 9.85 14.16
N VAL A 193 1.00 10.07 14.25
CA VAL A 193 1.84 10.43 13.10
C VAL A 193 1.77 9.33 12.03
N GLY A 194 1.99 8.07 12.41
CA GLY A 194 1.93 6.96 11.47
C GLY A 194 0.56 6.81 10.81
N LEU A 195 -0.52 7.00 11.58
CA LEU A 195 -1.90 7.02 11.08
C LEU A 195 -2.10 8.11 10.01
N LEU A 196 -1.72 9.35 10.32
CA LEU A 196 -1.90 10.48 9.40
C LEU A 196 -1.06 10.31 8.13
N LEU A 197 0.19 9.85 8.27
CA LEU A 197 1.05 9.59 7.12
C LEU A 197 0.53 8.44 6.26
N GLY A 198 0.00 7.37 6.87
CA GLY A 198 -0.65 6.28 6.15
C GLY A 198 -1.86 6.76 5.35
N LEU A 199 -2.73 7.58 5.93
CA LEU A 199 -3.85 8.20 5.24
C LEU A 199 -3.41 9.02 4.01
N VAL A 200 -2.37 9.82 4.18
CA VAL A 200 -1.81 10.65 3.11
C VAL A 200 -1.25 9.80 1.97
N SER A 201 -0.57 8.70 2.29
CA SER A 201 0.01 7.82 1.28
C SER A 201 -1.02 7.08 0.43
N VAL A 202 -2.25 6.89 0.93
CA VAL A 202 -3.34 6.23 0.19
C VAL A 202 -4.03 7.18 -0.80
N VAL A 203 -3.89 8.51 -0.66
CA VAL A 203 -4.53 9.49 -1.54
C VAL A 203 -4.24 9.27 -3.04
N PRO A 204 -3.01 9.03 -3.52
CA PRO A 204 -2.73 8.74 -4.93
C PRO A 204 -3.54 7.56 -5.46
N GLN A 205 -3.62 6.49 -4.67
CA GLN A 205 -4.36 5.29 -5.01
C GLN A 205 -5.87 5.59 -5.11
N LEU A 206 -6.43 6.37 -4.17
CA LEU A 206 -7.84 6.77 -4.21
C LEU A 206 -8.15 7.71 -5.37
N VAL A 207 -7.26 8.65 -5.69
CA VAL A 207 -7.40 9.51 -6.86
C VAL A 207 -7.37 8.66 -8.14
N SER A 208 -6.46 7.69 -8.22
CA SER A 208 -6.44 6.73 -9.33
C SER A 208 -7.74 5.92 -9.40
N ALA A 209 -8.30 5.51 -8.26
CA ALA A 209 -9.56 4.81 -8.18
C ALA A 209 -10.77 5.66 -8.65
N LEU A 210 -10.76 6.95 -8.34
CA LEU A 210 -11.77 7.91 -8.79
C LEU A 210 -11.69 8.20 -10.29
N VAL A 211 -10.48 8.29 -10.85
CA VAL A 211 -10.28 8.65 -12.28
C VAL A 211 -10.32 7.44 -13.20
N SER A 212 -9.82 6.28 -12.77
CA SER A 212 -9.72 5.06 -13.60
C SER A 212 -10.91 4.12 -13.41
N ASP A 213 -11.23 3.38 -14.47
CA ASP A 213 -12.41 2.52 -14.53
C ASP A 213 -12.12 1.01 -14.56
N LYS A 214 -10.87 0.57 -14.77
CA LYS A 214 -10.61 -0.82 -15.19
C LYS A 214 -9.73 -1.68 -14.25
N HIS A 215 -8.93 -1.10 -13.34
CA HIS A 215 -7.90 -1.87 -12.61
C HIS A 215 -7.73 -1.53 -11.11
N THR A 216 -8.68 -0.80 -10.53
CA THR A 216 -8.43 -0.06 -9.28
C THR A 216 -8.49 -0.94 -8.02
N LEU A 217 -9.27 -2.00 -8.06
CA LEU A 217 -9.46 -2.90 -6.92
C LEU A 217 -8.32 -3.93 -6.82
N GLU A 218 -7.91 -4.48 -7.95
CA GLU A 218 -6.73 -5.36 -8.05
C GLU A 218 -5.47 -4.60 -7.59
N GLU A 219 -5.25 -3.38 -8.09
CA GLU A 219 -4.14 -2.52 -7.63
C GLU A 219 -4.16 -2.28 -6.11
N SER A 220 -5.35 -2.22 -5.51
CA SER A 220 -5.50 -2.03 -4.07
C SER A 220 -5.16 -3.28 -3.26
N VAL A 221 -5.56 -4.45 -3.75
CA VAL A 221 -5.17 -5.74 -3.18
C VAL A 221 -3.65 -5.90 -3.24
N GLY A 222 -3.05 -5.67 -4.42
CA GLY A 222 -1.62 -5.86 -4.58
C GLY A 222 -0.78 -4.85 -3.79
N SER A 223 -1.24 -3.60 -3.66
CA SER A 223 -0.59 -2.61 -2.79
C SER A 223 -0.59 -3.11 -1.34
N THR A 224 -1.72 -3.66 -0.91
CA THR A 224 -1.84 -4.23 0.45
C THR A 224 -0.95 -5.44 0.66
N ILE A 225 -0.84 -6.35 -0.33
CA ILE A 225 0.11 -7.46 -0.27
C ILE A 225 1.54 -6.91 -0.13
N THR A 226 1.90 -5.90 -0.93
CA THR A 226 3.21 -5.25 -0.85
C THR A 226 3.47 -4.69 0.54
N LEU A 227 2.50 -4.01 1.14
CA LEU A 227 2.64 -3.45 2.49
C LEU A 227 2.75 -4.53 3.57
N LEU A 228 1.86 -5.53 3.56
CA LEU A 228 1.80 -6.55 4.60
C LEU A 228 2.91 -7.60 4.50
N THR A 229 3.51 -7.78 3.32
CA THR A 229 4.62 -8.73 3.13
C THR A 229 5.95 -8.00 3.04
N LEU A 230 6.22 -7.25 1.97
CA LEU A 230 7.48 -6.56 1.78
C LEU A 230 7.74 -5.51 2.87
N ALA A 231 6.80 -4.58 3.07
CA ALA A 231 7.06 -3.46 3.96
C ALA A 231 7.09 -3.91 5.43
N LEU A 232 6.15 -4.76 5.85
CA LEU A 232 6.14 -5.32 7.20
C LEU A 232 7.38 -6.18 7.46
N GLY A 233 7.83 -6.94 6.46
CA GLY A 233 9.02 -7.78 6.57
C GLY A 233 10.33 -7.00 6.63
N ILE A 234 10.40 -5.82 6.00
CA ILE A 234 11.57 -4.94 6.09
C ILE A 234 11.74 -4.36 7.50
N ILE A 235 10.66 -4.12 8.26
CA ILE A 235 10.77 -3.50 9.60
C ILE A 235 11.68 -4.33 10.53
N PRO A 236 11.42 -5.61 10.85
CA PRO A 236 12.29 -6.35 11.77
C PRO A 236 13.73 -6.50 11.24
N LEU A 237 13.94 -6.49 9.91
CA LEU A 237 15.29 -6.49 9.32
C LEU A 237 16.06 -5.18 9.56
N LEU A 238 15.37 -4.07 9.81
CA LEU A 238 15.97 -2.76 10.10
C LEU A 238 16.09 -2.48 11.60
N TYR A 239 15.17 -3.00 12.42
CA TYR A 239 15.08 -2.69 13.85
C TYR A 239 15.39 -3.87 14.79
N GLY A 240 15.62 -5.05 14.23
CA GLY A 240 15.69 -6.29 14.99
C GLY A 240 14.31 -6.76 15.46
N GLU A 241 14.29 -7.58 16.52
CA GLU A 241 13.07 -8.14 17.08
C GLU A 241 12.09 -7.05 17.55
N ILE A 242 10.82 -7.16 17.11
CA ILE A 242 9.75 -6.21 17.42
C ILE A 242 8.73 -6.88 18.33
N LYS A 243 8.50 -6.30 19.51
CA LYS A 243 7.43 -6.74 20.41
C LYS A 243 6.19 -5.90 20.18
N LEU A 244 5.12 -6.55 19.75
CA LEU A 244 3.86 -5.90 19.42
C LEU A 244 2.97 -5.77 20.64
N LYS A 245 2.36 -4.60 20.80
CA LYS A 245 1.25 -4.41 21.75
C LYS A 245 -0.03 -5.04 21.23
N PRO A 246 -1.01 -5.37 22.10
CA PRO A 246 -2.32 -5.87 21.66
C PRO A 246 -3.02 -4.96 20.64
N THR A 247 -2.83 -3.64 20.73
CA THR A 247 -3.37 -2.66 19.77
C THR A 247 -2.71 -2.78 18.39
N GLU A 248 -1.40 -3.02 18.35
CA GLU A 248 -0.61 -3.17 17.13
C GLU A 248 -0.90 -4.53 16.45
N LEU A 249 -1.11 -5.58 17.24
CA LEU A 249 -1.58 -6.87 16.74
C LEU A 249 -2.98 -6.80 16.13
N SER A 250 -3.91 -6.18 16.84
CA SER A 250 -5.29 -6.01 16.36
C SER A 250 -5.35 -5.27 15.03
N LEU A 251 -4.44 -4.31 14.85
CA LEU A 251 -4.25 -3.57 13.61
C LEU A 251 -3.85 -4.45 12.44
N ILE A 252 -2.79 -5.23 12.62
CA ILE A 252 -2.28 -6.12 11.59
C ILE A 252 -3.35 -7.15 11.22
N TYR A 253 -4.03 -7.73 12.22
CA TYR A 253 -5.14 -8.66 11.99
C TYR A 253 -6.30 -8.01 11.23
N LEU A 254 -6.69 -6.79 11.59
CA LEU A 254 -7.74 -6.09 10.88
C LEU A 254 -7.33 -5.83 9.43
N SER A 255 -6.08 -5.41 9.17
CA SER A 255 -5.56 -5.22 7.81
C SER A 255 -5.67 -6.50 6.99
N ILE A 256 -5.21 -7.63 7.54
CA ILE A 256 -5.25 -8.94 6.89
C ILE A 256 -6.68 -9.38 6.60
N ILE A 257 -7.57 -9.32 7.59
CA ILE A 257 -8.98 -9.73 7.45
C ILE A 257 -9.67 -8.90 6.37
N THR A 258 -9.46 -7.59 6.36
CA THR A 258 -10.09 -6.69 5.39
C THR A 258 -9.61 -6.99 3.97
N SER A 259 -8.32 -7.27 3.79
CA SER A 259 -7.77 -7.71 2.49
C SER A 259 -8.31 -9.06 2.05
N TYR A 260 -8.47 -10.00 2.99
CA TYR A 260 -9.06 -11.30 2.69
C TYR A 260 -10.54 -11.18 2.29
N MET A 261 -11.32 -10.34 2.99
CA MET A 261 -12.71 -10.05 2.62
C MET A 261 -12.81 -9.47 1.20
N LEU A 262 -11.89 -8.58 0.81
CA LEU A 262 -11.83 -8.04 -0.55
C LEU A 262 -11.62 -9.14 -1.60
N LEU A 263 -10.73 -10.09 -1.33
CA LEU A 263 -10.49 -11.23 -2.23
C LEU A 263 -11.73 -12.14 -2.34
N VAL A 264 -12.40 -12.41 -1.22
CA VAL A 264 -13.63 -13.20 -1.20
C VAL A 264 -14.74 -12.51 -1.99
N ALA A 265 -14.96 -11.22 -1.75
CA ALA A 265 -15.93 -10.41 -2.49
C ALA A 265 -15.65 -10.41 -4.00
N GLY A 266 -14.37 -10.26 -4.37
CA GLY A 266 -13.97 -10.33 -5.77
C GLY A 266 -14.10 -11.72 -6.41
N LYS A 267 -13.98 -12.82 -5.63
CA LYS A 267 -14.24 -14.19 -6.09
C LYS A 267 -15.75 -14.47 -6.27
N LEU A 268 -16.56 -13.94 -5.36
CA LEU A 268 -18.03 -14.00 -5.46
C LEU A 268 -18.57 -13.05 -6.54
N GLY A 269 -17.70 -12.19 -7.07
CA GLY A 269 -17.99 -11.24 -8.14
C GLY A 269 -18.88 -10.09 -7.70
N LYS A 270 -19.07 -9.89 -6.39
CA LYS A 270 -19.97 -8.87 -5.83
C LYS A 270 -19.36 -8.26 -4.59
N ILE A 271 -19.50 -6.94 -4.46
CA ILE A 271 -19.28 -6.24 -3.19
C ILE A 271 -20.63 -5.77 -2.70
N ASP A 272 -21.05 -6.28 -1.54
CA ASP A 272 -22.32 -5.91 -0.94
C ASP A 272 -22.18 -4.63 -0.10
N LYS A 273 -23.26 -3.85 -0.05
CA LYS A 273 -23.27 -2.57 0.68
C LYS A 273 -23.01 -2.80 2.17
N GLU A 274 -23.56 -3.87 2.70
CA GLU A 274 -23.46 -4.31 4.08
C GLU A 274 -22.00 -4.56 4.45
N GLU A 275 -21.23 -5.23 3.59
CA GLU A 275 -19.80 -5.50 3.81
C GLU A 275 -19.01 -4.19 3.92
N ILE A 276 -19.22 -3.25 2.99
CA ILE A 276 -18.55 -1.94 3.01
C ILE A 276 -18.88 -1.18 4.29
N ILE A 277 -20.14 -1.16 4.71
CA ILE A 277 -20.57 -0.49 5.94
C ILE A 277 -19.91 -1.12 7.16
N ILE A 278 -19.88 -2.45 7.26
CA ILE A 278 -19.23 -3.17 8.36
C ILE A 278 -17.74 -2.82 8.41
N MET A 279 -17.05 -2.80 7.27
CA MET A 279 -15.64 -2.43 7.20
C MET A 279 -15.39 -0.97 7.58
N LEU A 280 -16.25 -0.03 7.15
CA LEU A 280 -16.16 1.36 7.57
C LEU A 280 -16.38 1.52 9.08
N ILE A 281 -17.37 0.82 9.66
CA ILE A 281 -17.61 0.84 11.11
C ILE A 281 -16.39 0.29 11.86
N ALA A 282 -15.82 -0.82 11.40
CA ALA A 282 -14.60 -1.39 11.99
C ALA A 282 -13.42 -0.41 11.92
N LEU A 283 -13.25 0.27 10.78
CA LEU A 283 -12.23 1.28 10.55
C LEU A 283 -12.38 2.49 11.48
N PHE A 284 -13.59 3.04 11.61
CA PHE A 284 -13.86 4.18 12.50
C PHE A 284 -13.72 3.81 13.97
N THR A 285 -14.22 2.63 14.36
CA THR A 285 -14.08 2.11 15.72
C THR A 285 -12.61 1.96 16.08
N TYR A 286 -11.80 1.48 15.13
CA TYR A 286 -10.36 1.39 15.26
C TYR A 286 -9.70 2.76 15.42
N LEU A 287 -10.00 3.74 14.53
CA LEU A 287 -9.45 5.10 14.63
C LEU A 287 -9.68 5.71 16.02
N VAL A 288 -10.86 5.49 16.60
CA VAL A 288 -11.20 6.01 17.93
C VAL A 288 -10.38 5.34 19.05
N HIS A 289 -10.01 4.06 18.89
CA HIS A 289 -9.21 3.35 19.88
C HIS A 289 -7.69 3.53 19.72
N ALA A 290 -7.23 3.95 18.54
CA ALA A 290 -5.82 4.12 18.22
C ALA A 290 -5.25 5.49 18.60
N VAL A 291 -6.13 6.48 18.78
CA VAL A 291 -5.85 7.86 19.22
C VAL A 291 -5.91 7.94 20.74
#